data_AF-A0AAX3HNV4-F1
#
_entry.id   AF-A0AAX3HNV4-F1
#
_cell.length_a   1.000
_cell.length_b   1.000
_cell.length_c   1.000
_cell.angle_alpha   90.00
_cell.angle_beta   90.00
_cell.angle_gamma   90.00
#
_symmetry.space_group_name_H-M   'P 1'
#
loop_
_entity.id
_entity.type
_entity.pdbx_description
1 polymer ?
#
loop_
_entity_poly.entity_id
_entity_poly.type
_entity_poly.pdbx_seq_one_letter_code
_entity_poly.pdbx_strand_id
1 'polypeptide(L)'
;MMRKLTKKDHEQVFAYLKEEAALNLFIIGDIEAFGYDTDFQELWGVFKENGTLKSILLRFHDSFIPYSKEEFITTDYEALLSAYKPLKLSGKSTIVEQFETASNIQLGTKNEMYFCECLNDNNLPSTPIHETIKLASLDDIERIMKLRSDIAEFPTTNESEKILRQTIETNTGRTYYIEKDGVIIASASTSAENSLSAMVGQAS
;
A
#
# COMPACT_ATOMS: atom_id res chain seq x y z
N MET A 1 -10.83 -0.02 24.34
CA MET A 1 -9.47 -0.24 24.89
C MET A 1 -8.53 -0.62 23.75
N MET A 2 -7.34 -0.01 23.68
CA MET A 2 -6.33 -0.36 22.67
C MET A 2 -5.52 -1.59 23.11
N ARG A 3 -5.24 -2.51 22.19
CA ARG A 3 -4.28 -3.61 22.40
C ARG A 3 -3.63 -4.06 21.08
N LYS A 4 -2.49 -4.75 21.19
CA LYS A 4 -1.87 -5.43 20.06
C LYS A 4 -2.79 -6.56 19.56
N LEU A 5 -2.92 -6.64 18.25
CA LEU A 5 -3.70 -7.65 17.54
C LEU A 5 -2.84 -8.87 17.29
N THR A 6 -3.47 -10.04 17.32
CA THR A 6 -2.82 -11.33 17.14
C THR A 6 -3.56 -12.16 16.10
N LYS A 7 -3.01 -13.32 15.74
CA LYS A 7 -3.69 -14.27 14.85
C LYS A 7 -5.10 -14.67 15.32
N LYS A 8 -5.40 -14.59 16.63
CA LYS A 8 -6.75 -14.87 17.17
C LYS A 8 -7.80 -13.86 16.73
N ASP A 9 -7.37 -12.65 16.36
CA ASP A 9 -8.23 -11.55 15.95
C ASP A 9 -8.48 -11.52 14.43
N HIS A 10 -7.84 -12.42 13.68
CA HIS A 10 -7.74 -12.35 12.22
C HIS A 10 -9.09 -12.22 11.54
N GLU A 11 -10.04 -13.10 11.86
CA GLU A 11 -11.36 -13.07 11.22
C GLU A 11 -12.07 -11.72 11.38
N GLN A 12 -12.05 -11.14 12.59
CA GLN A 12 -12.69 -9.86 12.84
C GLN A 12 -11.93 -8.69 12.18
N VAL A 13 -10.60 -8.70 12.26
CA VAL A 13 -9.75 -7.68 11.64
C VAL A 13 -9.93 -7.69 10.12
N PHE A 14 -9.89 -8.87 9.52
CA PHE A 14 -9.98 -9.02 8.07
C PHE A 14 -11.38 -8.67 7.56
N ALA A 15 -12.44 -9.05 8.28
CA ALA A 15 -13.80 -8.62 7.98
C ALA A 15 -13.96 -7.10 8.03
N TYR A 16 -13.38 -6.45 9.05
CA TYR A 16 -13.42 -4.99 9.21
C TYR A 16 -12.67 -4.25 8.09
N LEU A 17 -11.47 -4.73 7.72
CA LEU A 17 -10.67 -4.11 6.64
C LEU A 17 -11.30 -4.29 5.25
N LYS A 18 -11.98 -5.43 5.02
CA LYS A 18 -12.65 -5.75 3.76
C LYS A 18 -13.76 -4.77 3.38
N GLU A 19 -14.34 -4.08 4.34
CA GLU A 19 -15.42 -3.12 4.08
C GLU A 19 -14.97 -1.95 3.19
N GLU A 20 -13.68 -1.61 3.21
CA GLU A 20 -13.04 -0.66 2.29
C GLU A 20 -11.67 -1.19 1.83
N ALA A 21 -11.68 -2.37 1.18
CA ALA A 21 -10.46 -3.11 0.82
C ALA A 21 -9.45 -2.31 -0.01
N ALA A 22 -9.92 -1.39 -0.86
CA ALA A 22 -9.06 -0.51 -1.65
C ALA A 22 -8.27 0.50 -0.81
N LEU A 23 -8.89 1.06 0.24
CA LEU A 23 -8.25 1.98 1.18
C LEU A 23 -7.35 1.25 2.19
N ASN A 24 -7.66 -0.02 2.44
CA ASN A 24 -6.92 -0.90 3.35
C ASN A 24 -5.91 -1.80 2.64
N LEU A 25 -5.61 -1.53 1.37
CA LEU A 25 -4.81 -2.41 0.52
C LEU A 25 -3.48 -2.84 1.16
N PHE A 26 -2.75 -1.88 1.75
CA PHE A 26 -1.48 -2.14 2.41
C PHE A 26 -1.65 -2.94 3.70
N ILE A 27 -2.64 -2.61 4.54
CA ILE A 27 -2.88 -3.35 5.80
C ILE A 27 -3.25 -4.81 5.50
N ILE A 28 -4.09 -5.03 4.50
CA ILE A 28 -4.51 -6.37 4.07
C ILE A 28 -3.31 -7.14 3.52
N GLY A 29 -2.56 -6.55 2.60
CA GLY A 29 -1.38 -7.17 1.99
C GLY A 29 -0.31 -7.55 3.02
N ASP A 30 -0.04 -6.66 3.98
CA ASP A 30 0.93 -6.89 5.05
C ASP A 30 0.50 -8.01 6.01
N ILE A 31 -0.81 -8.12 6.33
CA ILE A 31 -1.34 -9.25 7.11
C ILE A 31 -1.19 -10.56 6.34
N GLU A 32 -1.50 -10.57 5.03
CA GLU A 32 -1.39 -11.78 4.20
C GLU A 32 0.06 -12.23 4.02
N ALA A 33 0.99 -11.29 3.82
CA ALA A 33 2.39 -11.58 3.57
C ALA A 33 3.16 -11.96 4.85
N PHE A 34 2.90 -11.27 5.96
CA PHE A 34 3.74 -11.34 7.16
C PHE A 34 3.00 -11.78 8.43
N GLY A 35 1.67 -11.79 8.42
CA GLY A 35 0.86 -12.17 9.58
C GLY A 35 0.85 -11.11 10.68
N TYR A 36 0.99 -11.53 11.94
CA TYR A 36 0.85 -10.68 13.13
C TYR A 36 2.07 -10.70 14.07
N ASP A 37 3.03 -11.59 13.81
CA ASP A 37 4.13 -11.88 14.73
C ASP A 37 5.47 -11.71 14.03
N THR A 38 5.83 -10.45 13.79
CA THR A 38 7.13 -10.04 13.27
C THR A 38 7.67 -8.87 14.10
N ASP A 39 8.97 -8.63 14.01
CA ASP A 39 9.66 -7.52 14.69
C ASP A 39 9.49 -6.20 13.94
N PHE A 40 9.38 -6.25 12.62
CA PHE A 40 9.19 -5.07 11.76
C PHE A 40 7.73 -4.64 11.61
N GLN A 41 6.74 -5.50 11.90
CA GLN A 41 5.33 -5.16 11.74
C GLN A 41 4.51 -5.44 13.01
N GLU A 42 3.63 -4.50 13.35
CA GLU A 42 2.70 -4.64 14.45
C GLU A 42 1.35 -4.07 14.08
N LEU A 43 0.28 -4.74 14.52
CA LEU A 43 -1.07 -4.23 14.40
C LEU A 43 -1.65 -3.97 15.78
N TRP A 44 -2.28 -2.81 15.94
CA TRP A 44 -2.95 -2.38 17.16
C TRP A 44 -4.40 -2.10 16.86
N GLY A 45 -5.31 -2.55 17.72
CA GLY A 45 -6.74 -2.36 17.55
C GLY A 45 -7.36 -1.73 18.77
N VAL A 46 -8.27 -0.78 18.54
CA VAL A 46 -9.16 -0.24 19.58
C VAL A 46 -10.51 -0.94 19.46
N PHE A 47 -10.99 -1.50 20.56
CA PHE A 47 -12.27 -2.19 20.63
C PHE A 47 -13.31 -1.36 21.37
N LYS A 48 -14.56 -1.42 20.88
CA LYS A 48 -15.76 -0.94 21.58
C LYS A 48 -16.08 -1.87 22.77
N GLU A 49 -16.97 -1.42 23.65
CA GLU A 49 -17.38 -2.21 24.84
C GLU A 49 -18.01 -3.56 24.49
N ASN A 50 -18.71 -3.64 23.37
CA ASN A 50 -19.31 -4.88 22.85
C ASN A 50 -18.29 -5.83 22.18
N GLY A 51 -16.99 -5.50 22.19
CA GLY A 51 -15.93 -6.32 21.61
C GLY A 51 -15.77 -6.19 20.09
N THR A 52 -16.46 -5.27 19.43
CA THR A 52 -16.24 -5.01 17.99
C THR A 52 -15.05 -4.08 17.79
N LEU A 53 -14.24 -4.35 16.76
CA LEU A 53 -13.14 -3.49 16.36
C LEU A 53 -13.67 -2.11 15.93
N LYS A 54 -13.11 -1.04 16.49
CA LYS A 54 -13.46 0.35 16.21
C LYS A 54 -12.51 1.00 15.22
N SER A 55 -11.21 0.82 15.45
CA SER A 55 -10.13 1.35 14.61
C SER A 55 -8.92 0.43 14.70
N ILE A 56 -8.02 0.56 13.74
CA ILE A 56 -6.77 -0.19 13.66
C ILE A 56 -5.62 0.74 13.32
N LEU A 57 -4.43 0.38 13.76
CA LEU A 57 -3.17 1.03 13.41
C LEU A 57 -2.18 -0.06 13.03
N LEU A 58 -1.71 -0.03 11.79
CA LEU A 58 -0.56 -0.80 11.36
C LEU A 58 0.72 0.03 11.59
N ARG A 59 1.74 -0.59 12.19
CA ARG A 59 3.13 -0.14 12.13
C ARG A 59 3.87 -1.07 11.18
N PHE A 60 4.54 -0.50 10.18
CA PHE A 60 5.48 -1.20 9.31
C PHE A 60 6.82 -0.45 9.36
N HIS A 61 7.83 -1.06 9.98
CA HIS A 61 9.05 -0.39 10.43
C HIS A 61 8.75 0.90 11.21
N ASP A 62 9.11 2.06 10.69
CA ASP A 62 8.91 3.37 11.29
C ASP A 62 7.71 4.13 10.70
N SER A 63 6.94 3.48 9.83
CA SER A 63 5.80 4.03 9.12
C SER A 63 4.49 3.47 9.67
N PHE A 64 3.47 4.32 9.69
CA PHE A 64 2.19 4.01 10.33
C PHE A 64 1.02 4.25 9.39
N ILE A 65 0.04 3.34 9.45
CA ILE A 65 -1.22 3.43 8.70
C ILE A 65 -2.39 3.30 9.68
N PRO A 66 -2.97 4.43 10.15
CA PRO A 66 -4.19 4.42 10.92
C PRO A 66 -5.39 4.23 10.00
N TYR A 67 -6.35 3.42 10.43
CA TYR A 67 -7.62 3.27 9.73
C TYR A 67 -8.79 3.17 10.69
N SER A 68 -9.86 3.85 10.32
CA SER A 68 -11.19 3.67 10.88
C SER A 68 -12.22 3.92 9.78
N LYS A 69 -13.29 3.12 9.78
CA LYS A 69 -14.47 3.40 8.96
C LYS A 69 -15.35 4.50 9.56
N GLU A 70 -15.42 4.54 10.89
CA GLU A 70 -16.13 5.55 11.68
C GLU A 70 -15.18 6.67 12.11
N GLU A 71 -15.61 7.52 13.04
CA GLU A 71 -14.77 8.53 13.68
C GLU A 71 -13.50 7.92 14.31
N PHE A 72 -12.35 8.41 13.87
CA PHE A 72 -11.05 8.05 14.43
C PHE A 72 -10.74 8.94 15.63
N ILE A 73 -10.22 8.35 16.72
CA ILE A 73 -9.84 9.09 17.93
C ILE A 73 -8.32 9.04 18.05
N THR A 74 -7.66 10.17 17.80
CA THR A 74 -6.18 10.26 17.79
C THR A 74 -5.53 9.94 19.12
N THR A 75 -6.18 10.32 20.23
CA THR A 75 -5.69 10.10 21.60
C THR A 75 -5.61 8.62 21.97
N ASP A 76 -6.35 7.73 21.29
CA ASP A 76 -6.25 6.28 21.51
C ASP A 76 -4.83 5.74 21.20
N TYR A 77 -4.11 6.40 20.27
CA TYR A 77 -2.79 5.96 19.78
C TYR A 77 -1.65 6.94 20.10
N GLU A 78 -1.92 8.10 20.69
CA GLU A 78 -0.95 9.20 20.88
C GLU A 78 0.29 8.76 21.68
N ALA A 79 0.11 7.97 22.74
CA ALA A 79 1.21 7.46 23.55
C ALA A 79 2.18 6.56 22.74
N LEU A 80 1.65 5.79 21.78
CA LEU A 80 2.46 4.94 20.90
C LEU A 80 3.18 5.77 19.83
N LEU A 81 2.47 6.73 19.24
CA LEU A 81 2.95 7.48 18.08
C LEU A 81 3.92 8.62 18.45
N SER A 82 3.79 9.21 19.63
CA SER A 82 4.63 10.33 20.09
C SER A 82 6.12 9.99 20.28
N ALA A 83 6.47 8.70 20.30
CA ALA A 83 7.84 8.22 20.32
C ALA A 83 8.59 8.42 18.98
N TYR A 84 7.87 8.64 17.87
CA TYR A 84 8.44 8.71 16.52
C TYR A 84 8.50 10.17 16.03
N LYS A 85 9.69 10.64 15.66
CA LYS A 85 9.95 12.04 15.29
C LYS A 85 10.95 12.15 14.13
N PRO A 86 10.54 12.62 12.94
CA PRO A 86 9.16 12.88 12.54
C PRO A 86 8.36 11.57 12.48
N LEU A 87 7.09 11.64 12.87
CA LEU A 87 6.13 10.56 12.70
C LEU A 87 5.77 10.44 11.21
N LYS A 88 6.00 9.25 10.64
CA LYS A 88 5.62 8.92 9.27
C LYS A 88 4.22 8.28 9.27
N LEU A 89 3.25 9.02 8.76
CA LEU A 89 1.87 8.57 8.63
C LEU A 89 1.42 8.57 7.17
N SER A 90 0.66 7.56 6.79
CA SER A 90 -0.05 7.51 5.51
C SER A 90 -1.45 6.91 5.72
N GLY A 91 -2.43 7.33 4.93
CA GLY A 91 -3.81 6.90 5.07
C GLY A 91 -4.80 7.96 4.60
N LYS A 92 -6.08 7.76 4.92
CA LYS A 92 -7.15 8.70 4.60
C LYS A 92 -6.85 10.08 5.18
N SER A 93 -6.97 11.14 4.36
CA SER A 93 -6.78 12.53 4.80
C SER A 93 -7.65 12.86 6.03
N THR A 94 -8.91 12.44 6.02
CA THR A 94 -9.86 12.60 7.13
C THR A 94 -9.39 12.01 8.47
N ILE A 95 -8.39 11.12 8.46
CA ILE A 95 -7.77 10.54 9.65
C ILE A 95 -6.40 11.17 9.92
N VAL A 96 -5.50 11.16 8.94
CA VAL A 96 -4.11 11.57 9.17
C VAL A 96 -3.97 13.05 9.48
N GLU A 97 -4.84 13.90 8.94
CA GLU A 97 -4.83 15.35 9.21
C GLU A 97 -5.25 15.69 10.64
N GLN A 98 -6.00 14.82 11.32
CA GLN A 98 -6.37 15.03 12.72
C GLN A 98 -5.13 15.10 13.63
N PHE A 99 -4.04 14.44 13.24
CA PHE A 99 -2.77 14.45 13.98
C PHE A 99 -2.00 15.77 13.84
N GLU A 100 -2.35 16.64 12.89
CA GLU A 100 -1.71 17.97 12.74
C GLU A 100 -1.97 18.88 13.94
N THR A 101 -3.07 18.65 14.65
CA THR A 101 -3.46 19.43 15.84
C THR A 101 -3.04 18.78 17.17
N ALA A 102 -2.45 17.58 17.13
CA ALA A 102 -2.07 16.83 18.31
C ALA A 102 -0.75 17.35 18.90
N SER A 103 -0.81 17.92 20.11
CA SER A 103 0.31 18.64 20.73
C SER A 103 1.60 17.82 20.95
N ASN A 104 1.50 16.49 21.10
CA ASN A 104 2.66 15.61 21.32
C ASN A 104 3.13 14.87 20.06
N ILE A 105 2.57 15.21 18.89
CA ILE A 105 2.91 14.59 17.62
C ILE A 105 3.70 15.57 16.77
N GLN A 106 4.82 15.10 16.22
CA GLN A 106 5.63 15.86 15.26
C GLN A 106 5.57 15.16 13.91
N LEU A 107 4.80 15.69 12.98
CA LEU A 107 4.68 15.15 11.62
C LEU A 107 5.88 15.54 10.76
N GLY A 108 6.14 14.71 9.74
CA GLY A 108 7.09 15.02 8.66
C GLY A 108 6.47 15.90 7.58
N THR A 109 7.05 15.86 6.38
CA THR A 109 6.51 16.53 5.19
C THR A 109 5.15 15.97 4.81
N LYS A 110 4.16 16.85 4.64
CA LYS A 110 2.84 16.50 4.12
C LYS A 110 2.89 16.39 2.60
N ASN A 111 2.40 15.26 2.07
CA ASN A 111 2.16 15.06 0.65
C ASN A 111 0.71 14.64 0.47
N GLU A 112 -0.06 15.42 -0.27
CA GLU A 112 -1.45 15.09 -0.59
C GLU A 112 -1.52 14.38 -1.94
N MET A 113 -2.30 13.30 -2.01
CA MET A 113 -2.49 12.50 -3.21
C MET A 113 -3.99 12.20 -3.37
N TYR A 114 -4.42 12.07 -4.63
CA TYR A 114 -5.79 11.69 -4.95
C TYR A 114 -5.88 10.19 -5.21
N PHE A 115 -6.87 9.56 -4.61
CA PHE A 115 -7.13 8.14 -4.75
C PHE A 115 -8.26 7.91 -5.75
N CYS A 116 -8.05 7.00 -6.70
CA CYS A 116 -9.09 6.50 -7.59
C CYS A 116 -9.18 4.98 -7.50
N GLU A 117 -10.41 4.47 -7.60
CA GLU A 117 -10.70 3.04 -7.54
C GLU A 117 -11.43 2.60 -8.81
N CYS A 118 -10.97 1.51 -9.40
CA CYS A 118 -11.64 0.85 -10.51
C CYS A 118 -12.38 -0.38 -9.98
N LEU A 119 -13.72 -0.29 -9.89
CA LEU A 119 -14.56 -1.35 -9.33
C LEU A 119 -14.91 -2.45 -10.34
N ASN A 120 -14.89 -2.12 -11.64
CA ASN A 120 -15.21 -3.03 -12.73
C ASN A 120 -14.66 -2.49 -14.05
N ASP A 121 -14.64 -3.36 -15.06
CA ASP A 121 -14.12 -3.10 -16.39
C ASP A 121 -15.18 -2.60 -17.40
N ASN A 122 -16.42 -2.33 -16.97
CA ASN A 122 -17.54 -2.01 -17.87
C ASN A 122 -17.31 -0.75 -18.73
N ASN A 123 -16.48 0.18 -18.25
CA ASN A 123 -16.15 1.42 -18.96
C ASN A 123 -14.71 1.42 -19.53
N LEU A 124 -14.03 0.28 -19.53
CA LEU A 124 -12.72 0.22 -20.18
C LEU A 124 -12.90 0.40 -21.69
N PRO A 125 -12.08 1.25 -22.33
CA PRO A 125 -12.13 1.39 -23.77
C PRO A 125 -11.79 0.04 -24.41
N SER A 126 -12.53 -0.31 -25.46
CA SER A 126 -12.13 -1.39 -26.35
C SER A 126 -10.95 -0.89 -27.19
N THR A 127 -9.74 -1.02 -26.65
CA THR A 127 -8.52 -0.68 -27.36
C THR A 127 -8.08 -1.89 -28.18
N PRO A 128 -7.98 -1.78 -29.51
CA PRO A 128 -7.37 -2.82 -30.33
C PRO A 128 -5.92 -2.98 -29.89
N ILE A 129 -5.63 -4.08 -29.21
CA ILE A 129 -4.27 -4.43 -28.81
C ILE A 129 -3.59 -4.98 -30.07
N HIS A 130 -2.72 -4.17 -30.68
CA HIS A 130 -1.96 -4.57 -31.86
C HIS A 130 -0.71 -5.38 -31.51
N GLU A 131 -0.21 -5.24 -30.28
CA GLU A 131 1.01 -5.89 -29.80
C GLU A 131 0.69 -6.91 -28.70
N THR A 132 1.47 -7.98 -28.59
CA THR A 132 1.23 -8.99 -27.55
C THR A 132 1.58 -8.43 -26.16
N ILE A 133 0.64 -8.47 -25.22
CA ILE A 133 0.89 -8.16 -23.81
C ILE A 133 1.67 -9.31 -23.18
N LYS A 134 2.82 -9.01 -22.57
CA LYS A 134 3.71 -9.98 -21.92
C LYS A 134 3.80 -9.72 -20.44
N LEU A 135 3.83 -10.78 -19.64
CA LEU A 135 4.15 -10.71 -18.21
C LEU A 135 5.68 -10.68 -18.07
N ALA A 136 6.19 -9.71 -17.30
CA ALA A 136 7.61 -9.58 -17.02
C ALA A 136 8.13 -10.70 -16.11
N SER A 137 9.34 -11.13 -16.41
CA SER A 137 10.17 -12.04 -15.64
C SER A 137 11.44 -11.32 -15.16
N LEU A 138 12.29 -12.03 -14.42
CA LEU A 138 13.58 -11.47 -13.98
C LEU A 138 14.50 -11.09 -15.15
N ASP A 139 14.35 -11.76 -16.30
CA ASP A 139 15.13 -11.48 -17.51
C ASP A 139 14.71 -10.17 -18.20
N ASP A 140 13.55 -9.62 -17.85
CA ASP A 140 13.00 -8.39 -18.44
C ASP A 140 13.41 -7.12 -17.68
N ILE A 141 13.97 -7.26 -16.47
CA ILE A 141 14.24 -6.15 -15.55
C ILE A 141 15.10 -5.07 -16.18
N GLU A 142 16.22 -5.44 -16.81
CA GLU A 142 17.13 -4.48 -17.44
C GLU A 142 16.44 -3.70 -18.56
N ARG A 143 15.61 -4.38 -19.36
CA ARG A 143 14.86 -3.75 -20.47
C ARG A 143 13.78 -2.80 -19.95
N ILE A 144 13.12 -3.15 -18.85
CA ILE A 144 12.13 -2.28 -18.18
C ILE A 144 12.82 -1.07 -17.55
N MET A 145 13.97 -1.24 -16.91
CA MET A 145 14.75 -0.12 -16.37
C MET A 145 15.21 0.83 -17.49
N LYS A 146 15.59 0.26 -18.65
CA LYS A 146 15.95 1.07 -19.81
C LYS A 146 14.80 1.97 -20.27
N LEU A 147 13.59 1.41 -20.46
CA LEU A 147 12.39 2.19 -20.78
C LEU A 147 12.18 3.33 -19.78
N ARG A 148 12.20 3.02 -18.47
CA ARG A 148 11.96 4.02 -17.42
C ARG A 148 13.02 5.12 -17.40
N SER A 149 14.28 4.76 -17.64
CA SER A 149 15.39 5.73 -17.69
C SER A 149 15.29 6.73 -18.85
N ASP A 150 14.57 6.37 -19.91
CA ASP A 150 14.37 7.24 -21.07
C ASP A 150 13.19 8.23 -20.86
N ILE A 151 12.44 8.10 -19.76
CA ILE A 151 11.34 9.00 -19.41
C ILE A 151 11.81 9.99 -18.33
N ALA A 152 11.79 11.27 -18.66
CA ALA A 152 12.35 12.33 -17.82
C ALA A 152 11.67 12.41 -16.43
N GLU A 153 10.38 12.10 -16.36
CA GLU A 153 9.55 12.10 -15.16
C GLU A 153 9.80 10.90 -14.24
N PHE A 154 10.52 9.87 -14.69
CA PHE A 154 10.84 8.68 -13.90
C PHE A 154 12.35 8.55 -13.67
N PRO A 155 12.94 9.36 -12.76
CA PRO A 155 14.35 9.24 -12.43
C PRO A 155 14.62 7.83 -11.86
N THR A 156 15.31 7.01 -12.65
CA THR A 156 15.68 5.65 -12.25
C THR A 156 16.89 5.71 -11.33
N THR A 157 16.83 4.98 -10.22
CA THR A 157 17.95 4.81 -9.29
C THR A 157 18.31 3.34 -9.18
N ASN A 158 19.50 3.00 -8.69
CA ASN A 158 19.86 1.61 -8.42
C ASN A 158 18.87 0.90 -7.46
N GLU A 159 18.16 1.66 -6.62
CA GLU A 159 17.13 1.11 -5.74
C GLU A 159 15.86 0.71 -6.52
N SER A 160 15.56 1.39 -7.63
CA SER A 160 14.39 1.07 -8.48
C SER A 160 14.48 -0.34 -9.10
N GLU A 161 15.68 -0.76 -9.52
CA GLU A 161 15.90 -2.12 -10.05
C GLU A 161 15.71 -3.17 -8.95
N LYS A 162 16.31 -2.97 -7.78
CA LYS A 162 16.19 -3.89 -6.64
C LYS A 162 14.74 -4.07 -6.21
N ILE A 163 13.99 -2.97 -6.14
CA ILE A 163 12.55 -3.01 -5.80
C ILE A 163 11.79 -3.81 -6.86
N LEU A 164 11.99 -3.54 -8.16
CA LEU A 164 11.31 -4.31 -9.20
C LEU A 164 11.65 -5.80 -9.14
N ARG A 165 12.94 -6.13 -8.95
CA ARG A 165 13.42 -7.50 -8.81
C ARG A 165 12.73 -8.19 -7.64
N GLN A 166 12.77 -7.57 -6.47
CA GLN A 166 12.14 -8.11 -5.26
C GLN A 166 10.64 -8.33 -5.48
N THR A 167 9.92 -7.35 -6.05
CA THR A 167 8.48 -7.47 -6.34
C THR A 167 8.16 -8.69 -7.22
N ILE A 168 8.96 -8.93 -8.26
CA ILE A 168 8.80 -10.10 -9.14
C ILE A 168 9.15 -11.40 -8.39
N GLU A 169 10.23 -11.43 -7.62
CA GLU A 169 10.67 -12.62 -6.85
C GLU A 169 9.67 -13.01 -5.76
N THR A 170 9.08 -12.02 -5.06
CA THR A 170 8.15 -12.26 -3.96
C THR A 170 6.69 -12.36 -4.41
N ASN A 171 6.40 -12.18 -5.70
CA ASN A 171 5.03 -12.10 -6.25
C ASN A 171 4.14 -11.09 -5.50
N THR A 172 4.72 -10.01 -4.98
CA THR A 172 3.97 -8.94 -4.28
C THR A 172 3.45 -7.86 -5.26
N GLY A 173 3.76 -8.04 -6.53
CA GLY A 173 3.23 -7.27 -7.65
C GLY A 173 3.60 -7.89 -8.98
N ARG A 174 2.91 -7.48 -10.03
CA ARG A 174 3.15 -7.92 -11.41
C ARG A 174 3.49 -6.73 -12.29
N THR A 175 4.32 -6.99 -13.29
CA THR A 175 4.61 -6.01 -14.35
C THR A 175 4.27 -6.61 -15.69
N TYR A 176 3.44 -5.92 -16.46
CA TYR A 176 3.13 -6.26 -17.85
C TYR A 176 3.80 -5.25 -18.77
N TYR A 177 4.12 -5.70 -19.98
CA TYR A 177 4.73 -4.84 -20.99
C TYR A 177 4.29 -5.22 -22.40
N ILE A 178 4.48 -4.28 -23.33
CA ILE A 178 4.41 -4.50 -24.77
C ILE A 178 5.75 -4.12 -25.39
N GLU A 179 6.13 -4.81 -26.45
CA GLU A 179 7.37 -4.54 -27.17
C GLU A 179 7.13 -4.49 -28.67
N LYS A 180 7.98 -3.72 -29.35
CA LYS A 180 8.03 -3.63 -30.80
C LYS A 180 9.48 -3.71 -31.25
N ASP A 181 9.74 -4.56 -32.25
CA ASP A 181 11.10 -4.81 -32.76
C ASP A 181 12.12 -5.19 -31.66
N GLY A 182 11.65 -5.93 -30.64
CA GLY A 182 12.46 -6.40 -29.50
C GLY A 182 12.70 -5.36 -28.41
N VAL A 183 12.16 -4.14 -28.56
CA VAL A 183 12.29 -3.04 -27.60
C VAL A 183 10.99 -2.89 -26.82
N ILE A 184 11.07 -2.85 -25.49
CA ILE A 184 9.90 -2.55 -24.65
C ILE A 184 9.50 -1.09 -24.88
N ILE A 185 8.25 -0.87 -25.30
CA ILE A 185 7.72 0.46 -25.64
C ILE A 185 6.71 0.99 -24.62
N ALA A 186 6.16 0.11 -23.78
CA ALA A 186 5.35 0.49 -22.64
C ALA A 186 5.35 -0.63 -21.59
N SER A 187 5.20 -0.25 -20.32
CA SER A 187 5.08 -1.16 -19.18
C SER A 187 4.09 -0.61 -18.14
N ALA A 188 3.39 -1.51 -17.45
CA ALA A 188 2.54 -1.17 -16.32
C ALA A 188 2.77 -2.16 -15.18
N SER A 189 2.90 -1.66 -13.96
CA SER A 189 3.23 -2.43 -12.77
C SER A 189 2.24 -2.16 -11.65
N THR A 190 1.89 -3.18 -10.89
CA THR A 190 1.26 -3.02 -9.58
C THR A 190 2.33 -2.76 -8.51
N SER A 191 2.12 -1.79 -7.64
CA SER A 191 3.00 -1.54 -6.49
C SER A 191 2.71 -2.45 -5.30
N ALA A 192 1.47 -2.91 -5.18
CA ALA A 192 1.04 -3.84 -4.14
C ALA A 192 -0.21 -4.60 -4.58
N GLU A 193 -0.28 -5.87 -4.19
CA GLU A 193 -1.38 -6.78 -4.47
C GLU A 193 -1.75 -7.57 -3.20
N ASN A 194 -3.04 -7.86 -3.04
CA ASN A 194 -3.56 -8.77 -2.04
C ASN A 194 -4.74 -9.57 -2.62
N SER A 195 -5.36 -10.45 -1.84
CA SER A 195 -6.45 -11.30 -2.33
C SER A 195 -7.72 -10.56 -2.80
N LEU A 196 -7.83 -9.24 -2.58
CA LEU A 196 -9.04 -8.43 -2.78
C LEU A 196 -8.81 -7.24 -3.72
N SER A 197 -7.61 -6.68 -3.73
CA SER A 197 -7.31 -5.43 -4.42
C SER A 197 -5.85 -5.37 -4.88
N ALA A 198 -5.60 -4.53 -5.89
CA ALA A 198 -4.27 -4.25 -6.40
C ALA A 198 -4.14 -2.75 -6.69
N MET A 199 -2.97 -2.18 -6.40
CA MET A 199 -2.65 -0.79 -6.70
C MET A 199 -1.77 -0.75 -7.92
N VAL A 200 -2.23 -0.08 -8.99
CA VAL A 200 -1.37 0.24 -10.13
C VAL A 200 -0.43 1.36 -9.70
N GLY A 201 0.86 1.06 -9.63
CA GLY A 201 1.85 1.96 -9.03
C GLY A 201 2.70 2.70 -10.06
N GLN A 202 2.94 2.10 -11.22
CA GLN A 202 3.79 2.70 -12.24
C GLN A 202 3.34 2.29 -13.63
N ALA A 203 3.09 3.26 -14.50
CA ALA A 203 2.93 3.08 -15.93
C ALA A 203 3.99 3.94 -16.64
N SER A 204 4.69 3.37 -17.60
CA SER A 204 5.84 3.96 -18.29
C SER A 204 5.78 3.60 -19.77
#